data_AF-A0A0Q8AEY6-F1
#
_entry.id   AF-A0A0Q8AEY6-F1
#
_cell.length_a   1.000
_cell.length_b   1.000
_cell.length_c   1.000
_cell.angle_alpha   90.00
_cell.angle_beta   90.00
_cell.angle_gamma   90.00
#
_symmetry.space_group_name_H-M   'P 1'
#
loop_
_entity.id
_entity.type
_entity.pdbx_description
1 polymer ?
#
loop_
_entity_poly.entity_id
_entity_poly.type
_entity_poly.pdbx_seq_one_letter_code
_entity_poly.pdbx_strand_id
1 'polypeptide(L)'
;MMEIERRHEEAQAHIRATIMTEFCHVMSRSGLPPMAVMRLAAQAVGSIYREIAETHSGPNACPCNWSPNERTDIDVLCTALMAAIRFKPVQDLRAMRPAGSA
;
A
#
# COMPACT_ATOMS: atom_id res chain seq x y z
N MET A 1 -20.60 -8.39 5.22
CA MET A 1 -19.85 -8.40 3.96
C MET A 1 -19.55 -6.96 3.52
N MET A 2 -20.58 -6.16 3.20
CA MET A 2 -20.45 -4.76 2.75
C MET A 2 -19.65 -3.83 3.68
N GLU A 3 -19.76 -3.99 5.01
CA GLU A 3 -19.03 -3.15 5.98
C GLU A 3 -17.52 -3.47 6.07
N ILE A 4 -17.13 -4.72 5.83
CA ILE A 4 -15.71 -5.12 5.82
C ILE A 4 -15.05 -4.62 4.54
N GLU A 5 -15.74 -4.77 3.40
CA GLU A 5 -15.30 -4.26 2.10
C GLU A 5 -15.12 -2.74 2.14
N ARG A 6 -16.10 -1.99 2.68
CA ARG A 6 -16.00 -0.54 2.87
C ARG A 6 -14.78 -0.14 3.70
N ARG A 7 -14.53 -0.83 4.82
CA ARG A 7 -13.34 -0.56 5.66
C ARG A 7 -12.04 -0.85 4.93
N HIS A 8 -12.00 -1.89 4.10
CA HIS A 8 -10.83 -2.20 3.27
C HIS A 8 -10.59 -1.12 2.21
N GLU A 9 -11.64 -0.66 1.53
CA GLU A 9 -11.56 0.41 0.53
C GLU A 9 -11.09 1.74 1.15
N GLU A 10 -11.64 2.11 2.31
CA GLU A 10 -11.24 3.31 3.04
C GLU A 10 -9.78 3.24 3.50
N ALA A 11 -9.36 2.10 4.07
CA ALA A 11 -7.98 1.89 4.46
C ALA A 11 -7.04 1.94 3.24
N GLN A 12 -7.42 1.30 2.13
CA GLN A 12 -6.63 1.32 0.89
C GLN A 12 -6.51 2.74 0.32
N ALA A 13 -7.59 3.51 0.28
CA ALA A 13 -7.59 4.88 -0.20
C ALA A 13 -6.73 5.79 0.69
N HIS A 14 -6.86 5.65 2.01
CA HIS A 14 -6.05 6.38 2.97
C HIS A 14 -4.56 6.07 2.82
N ILE A 15 -4.18 4.79 2.79
CA ILE A 15 -2.79 4.35 2.59
C ILE A 15 -2.23 4.92 1.29
N ARG A 16 -2.98 4.86 0.19
CA ARG A 16 -2.55 5.40 -1.11
C ARG A 16 -2.29 6.91 -1.04
N ALA A 17 -3.20 7.68 -0.43
CA ALA A 17 -3.07 9.13 -0.34
C ALA A 17 -1.86 9.53 0.52
N THR A 18 -1.67 8.86 1.65
CA THR A 18 -0.52 9.07 2.55
C THR A 18 0.79 8.74 1.83
N ILE A 19 0.90 7.58 1.19
CA ILE A 19 2.10 7.18 0.45
C ILE A 19 2.40 8.16 -0.69
N MET A 20 1.39 8.60 -1.45
CA MET A 20 1.61 9.55 -2.55
C MET A 20 2.16 10.88 -2.04
N THR A 21 1.62 11.38 -0.92
CA THR A 21 2.08 12.61 -0.28
C THR A 21 3.55 12.52 0.11
N GLU A 22 3.91 11.45 0.84
CA GLU A 22 5.29 11.23 1.27
C GLU A 22 6.24 11.01 0.10
N PHE A 23 5.80 10.28 -0.93
CA PHE A 23 6.59 10.05 -2.14
C PHE A 23 6.96 11.37 -2.83
N CYS A 24 5.97 12.26 -3.03
CA CYS A 24 6.19 13.60 -3.56
C CYS A 24 7.10 14.45 -2.66
N HIS A 25 6.92 14.36 -1.35
CA HIS A 25 7.74 15.08 -0.39
C HIS A 25 9.21 14.63 -0.44
N VAL A 26 9.47 13.32 -0.46
CA VAL A 26 10.83 12.76 -0.55
C VAL A 26 11.49 13.13 -1.87
N MET A 27 10.79 12.99 -3.01
CA MET A 27 11.33 13.40 -4.31
C MET A 27 11.72 14.88 -4.33
N SER A 28 10.84 15.76 -3.85
CA SER A 28 11.09 17.21 -3.87
C SER A 28 12.27 17.62 -2.98
N ARG A 29 12.44 16.98 -1.81
CA ARG A 29 13.53 17.30 -0.88
C ARG A 29 14.87 16.69 -1.26
N SER A 30 14.87 15.48 -1.82
CA SER A 30 16.10 14.75 -2.13
C SER A 30 16.60 14.97 -3.56
N GLY A 31 15.74 15.41 -4.47
CA GLY A 31 16.03 15.47 -5.91
C GLY A 31 16.14 14.10 -6.57
N LEU A 32 15.79 13.02 -5.87
CA LEU A 32 15.88 11.66 -6.40
C LEU A 32 14.79 11.38 -7.45
N PRO A 33 15.11 10.60 -8.50
CA PRO A 33 14.12 10.21 -9.50
C PRO A 33 13.10 9.22 -8.90
N PRO A 34 11.89 9.10 -9.48
CA PRO A 34 10.81 8.26 -8.95
C PRO A 34 11.25 6.83 -8.63
N MET A 35 12.02 6.18 -9.51
CA MET A 35 12.45 4.79 -9.28
C MET A 35 13.45 4.64 -8.12
N ALA A 36 14.25 5.67 -7.82
CA ALA A 36 15.11 5.63 -6.64
C ALA A 36 14.28 5.69 -5.35
N VAL A 37 13.27 6.55 -5.31
CA VAL A 37 12.34 6.65 -4.17
C VAL A 37 11.49 5.38 -4.04
N MET A 38 11.03 4.78 -5.15
CA MET A 38 10.31 3.49 -5.12
C MET A 38 11.15 2.37 -4.50
N ARG A 39 12.44 2.31 -4.82
CA ARG A 39 13.35 1.32 -4.21
C ARG A 39 13.52 1.56 -2.71
N LEU A 40 13.66 2.81 -2.28
CA LEU A 40 13.74 3.16 -0.85
C LEU A 40 12.45 2.81 -0.12
N ALA A 41 11.29 3.08 -0.72
CA ALA A 41 9.99 2.71 -0.17
C ALA A 41 9.86 1.18 -0.01
N ALA A 42 10.27 0.41 -1.01
CA ALA A 42 10.27 -1.06 -0.94
C ALA A 42 11.20 -1.58 0.18
N GLN A 43 12.38 -0.98 0.36
CA GLN A 43 13.29 -1.32 1.45
C GLN A 43 12.69 -1.00 2.82
N ALA A 44 12.02 0.15 2.96
CA ALA A 44 11.33 0.53 4.18
C ALA A 44 10.19 -0.45 4.53
N VAL A 45 9.36 -0.81 3.54
CA VAL A 45 8.30 -1.81 3.71
C VAL A 45 8.88 -3.16 4.16
N GLY A 46 10.01 -3.60 3.57
CA GLY A 46 10.69 -4.82 3.99
C GLY A 46 11.22 -4.77 5.43
N SER A 47 11.76 -3.63 5.87
CA SER A 47 12.19 -3.46 7.27
C SER A 47 11.01 -3.54 8.24
N ILE A 48 9.92 -2.83 7.92
CA ILE A 48 8.69 -2.84 8.72
C ILE A 48 8.12 -4.26 8.78
N TYR A 49 8.07 -4.98 7.65
CA TYR A 49 7.63 -6.37 7.63
C TYR A 49 8.44 -7.23 8.61
N ARG A 50 9.78 -7.14 8.58
CA ARG A 50 10.66 -7.90 9.48
C ARG A 50 10.36 -7.58 10.94
N GLU A 51 10.24 -6.31 11.31
CA GLU A 51 9.95 -5.86 12.68
C GLU A 51 8.59 -6.40 13.18
N ILE A 52 7.57 -6.37 12.32
CA ILE A 52 6.25 -6.94 12.64
C ILE A 52 6.36 -8.46 12.75
N ALA A 53 7.04 -9.14 11.82
CA ALA A 53 7.19 -10.59 11.84
C ALA A 53 7.93 -11.08 13.09
N GLU A 54 8.97 -10.37 13.54
CA GLU A 54 9.68 -10.64 14.79
C GLU A 54 8.76 -10.53 16.00
N THR A 55 7.89 -9.52 16.04
CA THR A 55 6.88 -9.36 17.11
C THR A 55 5.88 -10.52 17.16
N HIS A 56 5.65 -11.19 16.03
CA HIS A 56 4.73 -12.31 15.89
C HIS A 56 5.44 -13.67 15.93
N SER A 57 6.77 -13.67 16.08
CA SER A 57 7.60 -14.87 16.12
C SER A 57 8.31 -14.95 17.47
N GLY A 58 7.85 -15.81 18.38
CA GLY A 58 8.55 -16.06 19.63
C GLY A 58 7.66 -16.45 20.81
N PRO A 59 8.24 -16.59 22.01
CA PRO A 59 7.53 -17.06 23.21
C PRO A 59 6.38 -16.15 23.66
N ASN A 60 6.42 -14.87 23.28
CA ASN A 60 5.39 -13.86 23.57
C ASN A 60 4.74 -13.34 22.28
N ALA A 61 4.62 -14.20 21.26
CA ALA A 61 4.00 -13.82 20.00
C ALA A 61 2.59 -13.25 20.22
N CYS A 62 2.27 -12.20 19.47
CA CYS A 62 0.92 -11.64 19.42
C CYS A 62 -0.12 -12.74 19.15
N PRO A 63 -1.26 -12.76 19.85
CA PRO A 63 -2.30 -13.79 19.66
C PRO A 63 -3.16 -13.54 18.42
N CYS A 64 -2.82 -12.56 17.57
CA CYS A 64 -3.50 -12.43 16.28
C CYS A 64 -3.00 -13.59 15.41
N ASN A 65 -3.91 -14.40 14.88
CA ASN A 65 -3.61 -15.70 14.23
C ASN A 65 -2.77 -15.62 12.93
N TRP A 66 -2.06 -14.52 12.70
CA TRP A 66 -1.09 -14.40 11.63
C TRP A 66 0.24 -15.00 12.06
N SER A 67 0.67 -16.03 11.35
CA SER A 67 1.99 -16.65 11.50
C SER A 67 2.87 -16.22 10.33
N PRO A 68 3.91 -15.40 10.54
CA PRO A 68 4.74 -14.89 9.47
C PRO A 68 5.38 -16.02 8.67
N ASN A 69 5.30 -15.93 7.35
CA ASN A 69 5.99 -16.82 6.43
C ASN A 69 6.58 -15.98 5.31
N GLU A 70 7.86 -15.67 5.41
CA GLU A 70 8.54 -14.73 4.49
C GLU A 70 8.26 -15.04 3.02
N ARG A 71 8.37 -16.30 2.61
CA ARG A 71 8.12 -16.68 1.22
C ARG A 71 6.69 -16.37 0.78
N THR A 72 5.72 -16.87 1.54
CA THR A 72 4.29 -16.68 1.21
C THR A 72 3.88 -15.22 1.29
N ASP A 73 4.35 -14.50 2.31
CA ASP A 73 4.01 -13.10 2.55
C ASP A 73 4.58 -12.20 1.43
N ILE A 74 5.84 -12.42 1.03
CA ILE A 74 6.44 -11.69 -0.10
C ILE A 74 5.71 -12.00 -1.41
N ASP A 75 5.32 -13.26 -1.65
CA ASP A 75 4.53 -13.63 -2.83
C ASP A 75 3.16 -12.90 -2.86
N VAL A 76 2.51 -12.75 -1.70
CA VAL A 76 1.27 -11.96 -1.55
C VAL A 76 1.51 -10.49 -1.87
N LEU A 77 2.58 -9.88 -1.36
CA LEU A 77 2.92 -8.48 -1.65
C LEU A 77 3.22 -8.27 -3.14
N CYS A 78 4.00 -9.16 -3.75
CA CYS A 78 4.28 -9.13 -5.19
C CYS A 78 2.99 -9.26 -6.01
N THR A 79 2.10 -10.16 -5.61
CA THR A 79 0.79 -10.35 -6.26
C THR A 79 -0.07 -9.11 -6.16
N ALA A 80 -0.17 -8.49 -4.98
CA ALA A 80 -0.91 -7.26 -4.77
C ALA A 80 -0.36 -6.10 -5.62
N LEU A 81 0.97 -5.96 -5.68
CA LEU A 81 1.62 -4.95 -6.53
C LEU A 81 1.32 -5.17 -8.02
N MET A 82 1.45 -6.41 -8.50
CA MET A 82 1.12 -6.76 -9.88
C MET A 82 -0.36 -6.49 -10.20
N ALA A 83 -1.27 -6.80 -9.28
CA ALA A 83 -2.69 -6.53 -9.44
C ALA A 83 -2.96 -5.02 -9.55
N ALA A 84 -2.35 -4.21 -8.67
CA ALA A 84 -2.49 -2.76 -8.68
C ALA A 84 -1.95 -2.11 -9.98
N ILE A 85 -0.86 -2.63 -10.54
CA ILE A 85 -0.30 -2.16 -11.82
C ILE A 85 -1.25 -2.48 -12.98
N ARG A 86 -1.88 -3.66 -12.96
CA ARG A 86 -2.79 -4.10 -14.03
C ARG A 86 -4.17 -3.46 -13.91
N PHE A 87 -4.55 -3.02 -12.72
CA PHE A 87 -5.83 -2.37 -12.49
C PHE A 87 -5.86 -1.01 -13.20
N LYS A 88 -6.69 -0.91 -14.24
CA LYS A 88 -7.11 0.36 -14.82
C LYS A 88 -8.49 0.69 -14.24
N PRO A 89 -8.63 1.71 -13.38
CA PRO A 89 -9.94 2.21 -13.04
C PRO A 89 -10.58 2.70 -14.33
N VAL A 90 -11.68 2.07 -14.76
CA VAL A 90 -12.51 2.64 -15.80
C VAL A 90 -13.14 3.89 -15.18
N GLN A 91 -12.55 5.05 -15.46
CA GLN A 91 -13.26 6.30 -15.22
C GLN A 91 -14.39 6.34 -16.26
N ASP A 92 -15.59 5.96 -15.83
CA ASP A 92 -16.77 6.27 -16.63
C ASP A 92 -16.94 7.80 -16.61
N LEU A 93 -16.40 8.44 -17.65
CA LEU A 93 -16.51 9.89 -17.85
C LEU A 93 -17.97 10.35 -17.92
N ARG A 94 -18.92 9.44 -18.19
CA ARG A 94 -20.36 9.73 -18.17
C ARG A 94 -20.92 9.88 -16.76
N ALA A 95 -20.24 9.37 -15.74
CA ALA A 95 -20.64 9.48 -14.34
C ALA A 95 -20.04 10.70 -13.62
N MET A 96 -19.11 11.44 -14.26
CA MET A 96 -18.52 12.63 -13.68
C MET A 96 -19.48 13.83 -13.77
N ARG A 97 -19.81 14.44 -12.61
CA ARG A 97 -20.59 15.68 -12.58
C ARG A 97 -19.72 16.85 -13.10
N PRO A 98 -20.22 17.68 -14.04
CA PRO A 98 -19.49 18.86 -14.50
C PRO A 98 -19.16 19.79 -13.33
N ALA A 99 -17.90 20.21 -13.22
CA ALA A 99 -17.40 21.07 -12.15
C ALA A 99 -17.59 22.58 -12.42
N GLY A 100 -18.33 22.95 -13.47
CA GLY A 100 -18.54 24.34 -13.87
C GLY A 100 -20.02 24.66 -14.05
N SER A 101 -20.44 25.81 -13.51
CA SER A 101 -21.65 26.51 -13.92
C SER A 101 -21.24 27.67 -14.83
N ALA A 102 -21.83 27.75 -16.02
CA ALA A 102 -21.68 28.86 -16.96
C ALA A 102 -22.56 30.06 -16.56
#